data_AF-A0A946M9K8-F1
#
_entry.id   AF-A0A946M9K8-F1
#
_cell.length_a   1.000
_cell.length_b   1.000
_cell.length_c   1.000
_cell.angle_alpha   90.00
_cell.angle_beta   90.00
_cell.angle_gamma   90.00
#
_symmetry.space_group_name_H-M   'P 1'
#
loop_
_entity.id
_entity.type
_entity.pdbx_description
1 polymer ?
#
loop_
_entity_poly.entity_id
_entity_poly.type
_entity_poly.pdbx_seq_one_letter_code
_entity_poly.pdbx_strand_id
1 'polypeptide(L)' 'MKRYPQVLGIGIDEATALIVKGGIAEVRGPGKVHFFDRSPDAVKTDLGYLSVPSGKAFDLDKRSVLEREN' A
#
# COMPACT_ATOMS: atom_id res chain seq x y z
N MET A 1 -3.83 -21.84 7.91
CA MET A 1 -2.45 -21.37 7.63
C MET A 1 -2.52 -20.35 6.50
N LYS A 2 -2.10 -19.09 6.70
CA LYS A 2 -2.05 -18.10 5.61
C LYS A 2 -0.76 -18.31 4.82
N ARG A 3 -0.85 -18.42 3.50
CA ARG A 3 0.30 -18.69 2.62
C ARG A 3 1.12 -17.41 2.46
N TYR A 4 2.43 -17.46 2.76
CA TYR A 4 3.40 -16.37 2.60
C TYR A 4 3.14 -15.08 3.42
N PRO A 5 3.12 -15.14 4.76
CA PRO A 5 2.87 -13.96 5.61
C PRO A 5 3.93 -12.85 5.49
N GLN A 6 5.12 -13.18 4.99
CA GLN A 6 6.19 -12.21 4.75
C GLN A 6 5.96 -11.35 3.50
N VAL A 7 5.07 -11.77 2.59
CA VAL A 7 4.80 -11.07 1.33
C VAL A 7 3.74 -9.99 1.56
N LEU A 8 4.03 -8.78 1.08
CA LEU A 8 3.07 -7.70 0.98
C LEU A 8 2.32 -7.83 -0.35
N GLY A 9 1.01 -8.08 -0.30
CA GLY A 9 0.18 -8.08 -1.50
C GLY A 9 -0.12 -6.64 -1.94
N ILE A 10 -0.08 -6.38 -3.25
CA ILE A 10 -0.36 -5.07 -3.82
C ILE A 10 -1.38 -5.24 -4.95
N GLY A 11 -2.59 -4.69 -4.74
CA GLY A 11 -3.60 -4.54 -5.77
C GLY A 11 -3.51 -3.15 -6.38
N ILE A 12 -3.48 -3.05 -7.71
CA ILE A 12 -3.40 -1.78 -8.42
C ILE A 12 -4.65 -1.70 -9.30
N ASP A 13 -5.44 -0.64 -9.12
CA ASP A 13 -6.63 -0.41 -9.93
C ASP A 13 -6.26 -0.17 -11.41
N GLU A 14 -7.24 -0.34 -12.29
CA GLU A 14 -7.08 -0.02 -13.70
C GLU A 14 -6.65 1.45 -13.91
N ALA A 15 -5.88 1.68 -14.98
CA ALA A 15 -5.28 2.98 -15.31
C ALA A 15 -4.45 3.63 -14.17
N THR A 16 -4.05 2.86 -13.15
CA THR A 16 -3.28 3.33 -11.99
C THR A 16 -1.87 2.73 -12.02
N ALA A 17 -0.90 3.49 -11.54
CA ALA A 17 0.49 3.09 -11.46
C ALA A 17 1.02 3.30 -10.03
N LEU A 18 1.89 2.39 -9.59
CA LEU A 18 2.67 2.52 -8.37
C LEU A 18 4.15 2.73 -8.73
N ILE A 19 4.67 3.91 -8.45
CA ILE A 19 6.07 4.25 -8.73
C ILE A 19 6.88 4.03 -7.46
N VAL A 20 7.83 3.08 -7.50
CA VAL A 20 8.69 2.77 -6.36
C VAL A 20 10.06 3.41 -6.53
N LYS A 21 10.49 4.18 -5.52
CA LYS A 21 11.82 4.78 -5.43
C LYS A 21 12.39 4.56 -4.03
N GLY A 22 13.36 3.65 -3.91
CA GLY A 22 13.84 3.20 -2.60
C GLY A 22 12.72 2.53 -1.82
N GLY A 23 12.53 2.91 -0.55
CA GLY A 23 11.45 2.41 0.32
C GLY A 23 10.10 3.12 0.12
N ILE A 24 9.98 4.04 -0.83
CA ILE A 24 8.77 4.87 -1.00
C ILE A 24 8.03 4.46 -2.27
N ALA A 25 6.73 4.22 -2.14
CA ALA A 25 5.83 3.88 -3.23
C ALA A 25 4.77 4.97 -3.42
N GLU A 26 4.80 5.65 -4.57
CA GLU A 26 3.89 6.77 -4.89
C GLU A 26 2.80 6.33 -5.87
N VAL A 27 1.54 6.67 -5.57
CA VAL A 27 0.38 6.33 -6.40
C VAL A 27 0.12 7.42 -7.43
N ARG A 28 -0.04 7.02 -8.70
CA ARG A 28 -0.39 7.88 -9.84
C ARG A 28 -1.53 7.29 -10.64
N GLY A 29 -2.34 8.15 -11.27
CA GLY A 29 -3.53 7.75 -12.04
C GLY A 29 -4.84 8.12 -11.34
N PRO A 30 -5.99 7.70 -11.86
CA PRO A 30 -7.30 8.07 -11.31
C PRO A 30 -7.79 7.13 -10.19
N GLY A 31 -7.22 5.93 -10.07
CA GLY A 31 -7.63 4.92 -9.10
C GLY A 31 -6.82 4.92 -7.80
N LYS A 32 -6.77 3.75 -7.15
CA LYS A 32 -6.10 3.52 -5.87
C LYS A 32 -5.15 2.34 -5.95
N VAL A 33 -4.29 2.24 -4.94
CA VAL A 33 -3.47 1.05 -4.68
C VAL A 33 -3.85 0.49 -3.32
N HIS A 34 -4.04 -0.82 -3.27
CA HIS A 34 -4.46 -1.58 -2.10
C HIS A 34 -3.32 -2.43 -1.58
N PHE A 35 -2.88 -2.19 -0.35
CA PHE A 35 -1.82 -2.92 0.32
C PHE A 35 -2.41 -3.97 1.28
N PHE A 36 -2.10 -5.23 1.02
CA PHE A 36 -2.53 -6.38 1.78
C PHE A 36 -1.37 -6.88 2.64
N ASP A 37 -1.32 -6.43 3.89
CA ASP A 37 -0.35 -6.91 4.86
C ASP A 37 -0.94 -8.06 5.69
N ARG A 38 -0.27 -9.22 5.65
CA ARG A 38 -0.63 -10.42 6.42
C ARG A 38 0.34 -10.72 7.55
N SER A 39 1.30 -9.83 7.81
CA SER A 39 2.18 -9.90 8.98
C SER A 39 1.38 -9.77 10.28
N PRO A 40 1.92 -10.28 11.40
CA PRO A 40 1.28 -10.15 12.71
C PRO A 40 0.97 -8.68 13.06
N ASP A 41 1.92 -7.79 12.76
CA ASP A 41 1.91 -6.37 13.14
C ASP A 41 1.12 -5.48 12.16
N ALA A 42 0.54 -6.07 11.11
CA ALA A 42 -0.27 -5.36 10.13
C ALA A 42 -1.41 -4.58 10.79
N VAL A 43 -1.59 -3.33 10.34
CA VAL A 43 -2.75 -2.48 10.67
C VAL A 43 -4.02 -3.26 10.31
N LYS A 44 -4.89 -3.44 11.31
CA LYS A 44 -6.17 -4.14 11.12
C LYS A 44 -7.18 -3.14 10.58
N THR A 45 -7.58 -3.33 9.32
CA THR A 45 -8.68 -2.59 8.70
C THR A 45 -9.87 -3.53 8.51
N ASP A 46 -11.09 -2.98 8.45
CA ASP A 46 -12.31 -3.77 8.30
C ASP A 46 -12.31 -4.62 7.01
N LEU A 47 -11.62 -4.14 5.98
CA LEU A 47 -11.49 -4.80 4.68
C LEU A 47 -10.26 -5.71 4.59
N GLY A 48 -9.36 -5.68 5.57
CA GLY A 48 -8.12 -6.45 5.59
C GLY A 48 -7.04 -5.96 4.61
N TYR A 49 -7.17 -4.72 4.12
CA TYR A 49 -6.18 -4.01 3.31
C TYR A 49 -6.24 -2.51 3.54
N LEU A 50 -5.16 -1.82 3.20
CA LEU A 50 -5.05 -0.36 3.25
C LEU A 50 -5.14 0.21 1.84
N SER A 51 -6.01 1.20 1.62
CA SER A 51 -6.18 1.84 0.31
C SER A 51 -5.47 3.19 0.28
N VAL A 52 -4.57 3.37 -0.69
CA VAL A 52 -3.83 4.62 -0.88
C VAL A 52 -4.30 5.27 -2.18
N PRO A 53 -4.90 6.48 -2.11
CA PRO A 53 -5.35 7.18 -3.31
C PRO A 53 -4.19 7.81 -4.07
N SER A 54 -4.47 8.17 -5.33
CA SER A 54 -3.55 8.96 -6.15
C SER A 54 -3.04 10.21 -5.46
N GLY A 55 -1.76 10.54 -5.69
CA GLY A 55 -1.09 11.68 -5.09
C GLY A 55 -0.57 11.45 -3.67
N LYS A 56 -0.91 10.33 -3.03
CA LYS A 56 -0.33 9.90 -1.75
C LYS A 56 0.77 8.86 -1.97
N ALA A 57 1.58 8.67 -0.93
CA ALA A 57 2.68 7.73 -0.93
C ALA A 57 2.59 6.76 0.26
N PHE A 58 3.24 5.61 0.12
CA PHE A 58 3.32 4.55 1.11
C PHE A 58 4.79 4.23 1.39
N ASP A 59 5.15 4.12 2.66
CA ASP A 59 6.46 3.66 3.12
C ASP A 59 6.43 2.12 3.19
N LEU A 60 7.20 1.46 2.33
CA LEU A 60 7.25 0.00 2.19
C LEU A 60 7.98 -0.66 3.37
N ASP A 61 8.88 0.06 4.04
CA ASP A 61 9.65 -0.46 5.16
C ASP A 61 8.82 -0.40 6.44
N LYS A 62 8.17 0.74 6.69
CA LYS A 62 7.30 0.97 7.87
C LYS A 62 5.88 0.46 7.68
N ARG A 63 5.50 0.13 6.45
CA ARG A 63 4.16 -0.32 6.05
C ARG A 63 3.05 0.65 6.44
N SER A 64 3.26 1.94 6.13
CA SER A 64 2.37 3.03 6.53
C SER A 64 2.17 4.06 5.40
N VAL A 65 1.00 4.70 5.36
CA VAL A 65 0.76 5.84 4.45
C VAL A 65 1.58 7.04 4.94
N LEU A 66 2.22 7.72 4.00
CA LEU A 66 2.88 8.99 4.26
C LEU A 66 1.87 10.12 4.08
N GLU A 67 1.53 10.77 5.17
CA GLU A 67 0.92 12.09 5.17
C GLU A 67 1.97 13.07 4.61
N ARG A 68 1.83 13.52 3.36
CA ARG A 68 2.47 14.77 2.97
C ARG A 68 1.62 15.90 3.53
N GLU A 69 2.07 16.49 4.63
CA GLU A 69 1.69 17.86 4.99
C GLU A 69 2.20 18.78 3.86
N ASN A 70 1.29 19.55 3.28
CA ASN A 70 1.63 20.67 2.39
C ASN A 70 2.03 21.87 3.23
#